data_AF-A0A418PXV2-F1
#
_entry.id   AF-A0A418PXV2-F1
#
_cell.length_a   1.000
_cell.length_b   1.000
_cell.length_c   1.000
_cell.angle_alpha   90.00
_cell.angle_beta   90.00
_cell.angle_gamma   90.00
#
_symmetry.space_group_name_H-M   'P 1'
#
loop_
_entity.id
_entity.type
_entity.pdbx_description
1 polymer ?
#
loop_
_entity_poly.entity_id
_entity_poly.type
_entity_poly.pdbx_seq_one_letter_code
_entity_poly.pdbx_strand_id
1 'polypeptide(L)'
;MTFPVNSREFAHLGPLSDADVAAARRVFQSLNGMLQETAVVPMPAGSVPLGKLATEIKKGRELRAQVFDPELFGEPGWDMMLALFISHAEQYRLKVSDLIFESNVPSTTALRWMKTLLDQGLCRKVPNPRDSRSSFIELSDDGLTRMTALLTRMAAKRGQAVAVPSL
;
A
#
# COMPACT_ATOMS: atom_id res chain seq x y z
N MET A 1 7.96 7.63 33.66
CA MET A 1 7.65 8.99 33.17
C MET A 1 6.50 8.86 32.20
N THR A 2 5.31 9.27 32.61
CA THR A 2 4.05 9.09 31.89
C THR A 2 3.72 10.42 31.21
N PHE A 3 3.65 10.44 29.88
CA PHE A 3 3.19 11.62 29.16
C PHE A 3 1.66 11.72 29.32
N PRO A 4 1.11 12.85 29.82
CA PRO A 4 -0.33 13.02 29.85
C PRO A 4 -0.81 13.35 28.43
N VAL A 5 -1.51 12.39 27.80
CA VAL A 5 -2.34 12.70 26.63
C VAL A 5 -3.53 13.49 27.15
N ASN A 6 -3.62 14.77 26.77
CA ASN A 6 -4.76 15.61 27.11
C ASN A 6 -5.99 15.14 26.31
N SER A 7 -6.81 14.29 26.92
CA SER A 7 -8.01 13.69 26.31
C SER A 7 -9.12 14.69 25.93
N ARG A 8 -8.94 16.00 26.17
CA ARG A 8 -9.90 17.04 25.78
C ARG A 8 -9.63 17.65 24.40
N GLU A 9 -8.44 17.49 23.83
CA GLU A 9 -8.11 18.03 22.49
C GLU A 9 -8.69 17.22 21.32
N PHE A 10 -9.15 15.99 21.56
CA PHE A 10 -9.72 15.12 20.51
C PHE A 10 -11.20 14.79 20.72
N ALA A 11 -11.84 15.36 21.75
CA ALA A 11 -13.23 15.05 22.11
C ALA A 11 -14.27 15.61 21.12
N HIS A 12 -13.87 16.48 20.18
CA HIS A 12 -14.75 17.07 19.16
C HIS A 12 -14.62 16.39 17.78
N LEU A 13 -13.67 15.47 17.61
CA LEU A 13 -13.56 14.66 16.41
C LEU A 13 -14.41 13.40 16.63
N GLY A 14 -15.66 13.47 16.18
CA GLY A 14 -16.47 12.27 16.03
C GLY A 14 -15.78 11.24 15.14
N PRO A 15 -16.29 9.99 15.07
CA PRO A 15 -15.79 9.00 14.12
C PRO A 15 -15.80 9.63 12.71
N LEU A 16 -14.66 9.55 12.02
CA LEU A 16 -14.52 10.07 10.66
C LEU A 16 -15.66 9.50 9.81
N SER A 17 -16.43 10.39 9.17
CA SER A 17 -17.53 9.93 8.35
C SER A 17 -16.98 9.23 7.10
N ASP A 18 -17.73 8.28 6.54
CA ASP A 18 -17.35 7.63 5.28
C ASP A 18 -17.11 8.64 4.15
N ALA A 19 -17.75 9.81 4.24
CA ALA A 19 -17.53 10.94 3.32
C ALA A 19 -16.15 11.58 3.49
N ASP A 20 -15.62 11.66 4.71
CA ASP A 20 -14.29 12.21 5.01
C ASP A 20 -13.19 11.26 4.55
N VAL A 21 -13.39 9.95 4.75
CA VAL A 21 -12.48 8.91 4.24
C VAL A 21 -12.50 8.87 2.71
N ALA A 22 -13.68 8.96 2.09
CA ALA A 22 -13.81 9.05 0.64
C ALA A 22 -13.18 10.34 0.07
N ALA A 23 -13.31 11.47 0.75
CA ALA A 23 -12.68 12.73 0.36
C ALA A 23 -11.15 12.64 0.43
N ALA A 24 -10.61 12.07 1.50
CA ALA A 24 -9.17 11.82 1.64
C ALA A 24 -8.66 10.90 0.52
N ARG A 25 -9.42 9.84 0.18
CA ARG A 25 -9.08 8.93 -0.93
C ARG A 25 -9.12 9.61 -2.30
N ARG A 26 -10.06 10.54 -2.53
CA ARG A 26 -10.13 11.32 -3.77
C ARG A 26 -8.98 12.31 -3.90
N VAL A 27 -8.60 12.99 -2.82
CA VAL A 27 -7.43 13.89 -2.82
C VAL A 27 -6.16 13.11 -3.10
N PHE A 28 -6.02 11.92 -2.50
CA PHE A 28 -4.91 11.01 -2.76
C PHE A 28 -4.87 10.57 -4.23
N GLN A 29 -6.01 10.19 -4.82
CA GLN A 29 -6.14 9.81 -6.23
C GLN A 29 -5.84 10.97 -7.20
N SER A 30 -6.29 12.18 -6.89
CA SER A 30 -6.04 13.38 -7.72
C SER A 30 -4.58 13.81 -7.70
N LEU A 31 -3.90 13.70 -6.55
CA LEU A 31 -2.47 13.97 -6.44
C LEU A 31 -1.64 12.91 -7.18
N ASN A 32 -2.09 11.65 -7.18
CA ASN A 32 -1.47 10.58 -7.96
C ASN A 32 -1.56 10.83 -9.48
N GLY A 33 -2.68 11.41 -9.94
CA GLY A 33 -2.86 11.79 -11.35
C GLY A 33 -1.97 12.95 -11.83
N MET A 34 -1.46 13.79 -10.93
CA MET A 34 -0.62 14.95 -11.28
C MET A 34 0.89 14.65 -11.35
N LEU A 35 1.34 13.46 -10.90
CA LEU A 35 2.75 13.08 -10.88
C LEU A 35 3.16 12.14 -12.02
N GLN A 36 2.22 11.70 -12.86
CA GLN A 36 2.51 10.81 -14.00
C GLN A 36 2.90 11.61 -15.25
N GLU A 37 4.12 12.14 -15.24
CA GLU A 37 4.83 12.52 -16.48
C GLU A 37 6.19 11.84 -16.48
N THR A 38 6.23 10.55 -16.85
CA THR A 38 7.45 9.89 -17.35
C THR A 38 7.11 8.65 -18.19
N ALA A 39 7.84 8.54 -19.31
CA ALA A 39 7.81 7.58 -20.42
C ALA A 39 7.07 6.24 -20.23
N VAL A 40 6.01 6.05 -21.01
CA VAL A 40 5.36 4.75 -21.26
C VAL A 40 6.24 3.94 -22.22
N VAL A 41 6.91 2.89 -21.72
CA VAL A 41 7.50 1.86 -22.59
C VAL A 41 6.36 1.07 -23.24
N PRO A 42 6.37 0.81 -24.57
CA PRO A 42 5.27 0.11 -25.23
C PRO A 42 5.19 -1.33 -24.72
N MET A 43 4.10 -1.65 -24.01
CA MET A 43 3.83 -3.01 -23.54
C MET A 43 3.47 -3.93 -24.70
N PRO A 44 3.91 -5.20 -24.70
CA PRO A 44 3.45 -6.19 -25.66
C PRO A 44 1.94 -6.41 -25.47
N ALA A 45 1.20 -6.33 -26.57
CA ALA A 45 -0.26 -6.51 -26.58
C ALA A 45 -0.64 -7.88 -25.98
N GLY A 46 -1.54 -7.87 -24.99
CA GLY A 46 -2.05 -9.07 -24.30
C GLY A 46 -1.47 -9.32 -22.90
N SER A 47 -0.54 -8.49 -22.44
CA SER A 47 0.04 -8.59 -21.09
C SER A 47 -0.74 -7.77 -20.05
N VAL A 48 -1.03 -8.34 -18.88
CA VAL A 48 -1.61 -7.59 -17.74
C VAL A 48 -0.47 -6.87 -17.02
N PRO A 49 -0.54 -5.53 -16.84
CA PRO A 49 0.42 -4.82 -16.01
C PRO A 49 0.38 -5.35 -14.58
N LEU A 50 1.52 -5.74 -14.01
CA LEU A 50 1.57 -6.33 -12.67
C LEU A 50 0.96 -5.43 -11.58
N GLY A 51 1.06 -4.11 -11.73
CA GLY A 51 0.39 -3.15 -10.85
C GLY A 51 -1.13 -3.29 -10.87
N LYS A 52 -1.74 -3.50 -12.06
CA LYS A 52 -3.18 -3.75 -12.18
C LYS A 52 -3.58 -5.06 -11.50
N LEU A 53 -2.79 -6.12 -11.69
CA LEU A 53 -3.02 -7.41 -11.01
C LEU A 53 -2.95 -7.27 -9.48
N ALA A 54 -1.95 -6.54 -8.97
CA ALA A 54 -1.84 -6.27 -7.53
C ALA A 54 -3.08 -5.51 -7.01
N THR A 55 -3.55 -4.50 -7.74
CA THR A 55 -4.78 -3.75 -7.42
C THR A 55 -6.03 -4.64 -7.44
N GLU A 56 -6.17 -5.54 -8.41
CA GLU A 56 -7.27 -6.51 -8.46
C GLU A 56 -7.24 -7.46 -7.25
N ILE A 57 -6.06 -7.97 -6.90
CA ILE A 57 -5.89 -8.84 -5.74
C ILE A 57 -6.31 -8.08 -4.47
N LYS A 58 -5.79 -6.86 -4.27
CA LYS A 58 -6.14 -6.02 -3.12
C LYS A 58 -7.65 -5.78 -3.02
N LYS A 59 -8.30 -5.39 -4.12
CA LYS A 59 -9.76 -5.20 -4.18
C LYS A 59 -10.53 -6.48 -3.83
N GLY A 60 -10.07 -7.65 -4.28
CA GLY A 60 -10.65 -8.92 -3.89
C GLY A 60 -10.59 -9.17 -2.38
N ARG A 61 -9.52 -8.69 -1.70
CA ARG A 61 -9.43 -8.74 -0.23
C ARG A 61 -10.39 -7.76 0.44
N GLU A 62 -10.49 -6.53 -0.06
CA GLU A 62 -11.44 -5.52 0.43
C GLU A 62 -12.89 -6.01 0.31
N LEU A 63 -13.24 -6.71 -0.78
CA LEU A 63 -14.56 -7.31 -0.96
C LEU A 63 -14.87 -8.40 0.08
N ARG A 64 -13.88 -9.22 0.48
CA ARG A 64 -14.09 -10.21 1.55
C ARG A 64 -14.46 -9.54 2.87
N ALA A 65 -13.80 -8.42 3.21
CA ALA A 65 -14.08 -7.66 4.42
C ALA A 65 -15.44 -6.92 4.41
N GLN A 66 -16.06 -6.74 3.24
CA GLN A 66 -17.42 -6.19 3.12
C GLN A 66 -18.51 -7.23 3.34
N VAL A 67 -18.20 -8.51 3.10
CA VAL A 67 -19.18 -9.61 3.16
C VAL A 67 -19.04 -10.41 4.46
N PHE A 68 -17.81 -10.52 4.99
CA PHE A 68 -17.50 -11.29 6.19
C PHE A 68 -16.84 -10.40 7.25
N ASP A 69 -16.82 -10.90 8.49
CA ASP A 69 -16.06 -10.28 9.56
C ASP A 69 -14.58 -10.12 9.13
N PRO A 70 -14.05 -8.88 9.07
CA PRO A 70 -12.68 -8.61 8.65
C PRO A 70 -11.63 -9.34 9.50
N GLU A 71 -11.92 -9.66 10.77
CA GLU A 71 -10.99 -10.36 11.65
C GLU A 71 -10.69 -11.80 11.18
N LEU A 72 -11.57 -12.40 10.36
CA LEU A 72 -11.41 -13.76 9.85
C LEU A 72 -10.30 -13.90 8.79
N PHE A 73 -9.95 -12.83 8.08
CA PHE A 73 -9.08 -12.89 6.89
C PHE A 73 -7.90 -11.90 6.91
N GLY A 74 -7.51 -11.44 8.10
CA GLY A 74 -6.42 -10.48 8.25
C GLY A 74 -5.06 -11.03 7.81
N GLU A 75 -4.48 -10.44 6.74
CA GLU A 75 -3.10 -10.70 6.33
C GLU A 75 -2.36 -9.36 6.14
N PRO A 76 -2.17 -8.58 7.22
CA PRO A 76 -1.70 -7.19 7.13
C PRO A 76 -0.33 -7.04 6.46
N GLY A 77 0.58 -8.01 6.65
CA GLY A 77 1.87 -8.00 5.95
C GLY A 77 1.70 -8.13 4.43
N TRP A 78 0.72 -8.91 3.98
CA TRP A 78 0.42 -9.04 2.56
C TRP A 78 -0.27 -7.80 1.99
N ASP A 79 -1.20 -7.21 2.75
CA ASP A 79 -1.87 -5.97 2.37
C ASP A 79 -0.85 -4.81 2.20
N MET A 80 0.12 -4.70 3.11
CA MET A 80 1.22 -3.75 3.02
C MET A 80 2.11 -3.99 1.79
N MET A 81 2.49 -5.25 1.50
CA MET A 81 3.31 -5.58 0.33
C MET A 81 2.59 -5.25 -0.99
N LEU A 82 1.28 -5.52 -1.07
CA LEU A 82 0.46 -5.12 -2.22
C LEU A 82 0.41 -3.60 -2.37
N ALA A 83 0.16 -2.87 -1.28
CA ALA A 83 0.09 -1.40 -1.31
C ALA A 83 1.42 -0.78 -1.78
N LEU A 84 2.55 -1.26 -1.27
CA LEU A 84 3.88 -0.78 -1.66
C LEU A 84 4.23 -1.14 -3.12
N PHE A 85 3.80 -2.31 -3.60
CA PHE A 85 3.99 -2.68 -5.01
C PHE A 85 3.13 -1.80 -5.94
N ILE A 86 1.88 -1.54 -5.56
CA ILE A 86 0.98 -0.63 -6.30
C ILE A 86 1.58 0.77 -6.32
N SER A 87 2.08 1.28 -5.20
CA SER A 87 2.71 2.61 -5.15
C SER A 87 3.94 2.71 -6.03
N HIS A 88 4.76 1.65 -6.05
CA HIS A 88 5.91 1.56 -6.95
C HIS A 88 5.45 1.56 -8.43
N ALA A 89 4.45 0.75 -8.79
CA ALA A 89 3.94 0.67 -10.16
C ALA A 89 3.31 1.99 -10.65
N GLU A 90 2.66 2.72 -9.74
CA GLU A 90 2.02 4.02 -10.02
C GLU A 90 2.95 5.22 -9.80
N GLN A 91 4.22 4.98 -9.46
CA GLN A 91 5.26 6.01 -9.27
C GLN A 91 4.93 7.05 -8.19
N TYR A 92 4.30 6.62 -7.09
CA TYR A 92 4.10 7.45 -5.90
C TYR A 92 4.71 6.81 -4.64
N ARG A 93 4.90 7.63 -3.61
CA ARG A 93 5.48 7.21 -2.32
C ARG A 93 4.42 7.16 -1.23
N LEU A 94 4.42 6.09 -0.44
CA LEU A 94 3.56 5.94 0.73
C LEU A 94 4.26 6.48 1.97
N LYS A 95 3.56 7.30 2.77
CA LYS A 95 4.02 7.62 4.13
C LYS A 95 3.76 6.43 5.05
N VAL A 96 4.44 6.40 6.19
CA VAL A 96 4.17 5.41 7.25
C VAL A 96 2.69 5.40 7.67
N SER A 97 2.05 6.57 7.79
CA SER A 97 0.62 6.68 8.13
C SER A 97 -0.28 6.00 7.10
N ASP A 98 0.04 6.19 5.81
CA ASP A 98 -0.74 5.64 4.71
C ASP A 98 -0.58 4.12 4.67
N LEU A 99 0.65 3.63 4.86
CA LEU A 99 0.91 2.18 4.92
C LEU A 99 0.21 1.49 6.10
N ILE A 100 0.13 2.16 7.27
CA ILE A 100 -0.64 1.65 8.41
C ILE A 100 -2.12 1.56 8.04
N PHE A 101 -2.68 2.57 7.39
CA PHE A 101 -4.06 2.55 6.92
C PHE A 101 -4.31 1.39 5.94
N GLU A 102 -3.41 1.18 4.98
CA GLU A 102 -3.52 0.10 3.99
C GLU A 102 -3.45 -1.32 4.59
N SER A 103 -2.95 -1.46 5.82
CA SER A 103 -2.86 -2.76 6.51
C SER A 103 -4.17 -3.28 7.10
N ASN A 104 -5.21 -2.45 7.16
CA ASN A 104 -6.54 -2.78 7.68
C ASN A 104 -6.55 -3.36 9.11
N VAL A 105 -5.57 -3.01 9.93
CA VAL A 105 -5.46 -3.43 11.34
C VAL A 105 -5.13 -2.24 12.25
N PRO A 106 -5.37 -2.34 13.57
CA PRO A 106 -4.98 -1.28 14.51
C PRO A 106 -3.50 -0.90 14.41
N SER A 107 -3.20 0.39 14.64
CA SER A 107 -1.86 0.96 14.37
C SER A 107 -0.71 0.23 15.05
N THR A 108 -0.87 -0.24 16.29
CA THR A 108 0.18 -0.99 17.00
C THR A 108 0.49 -2.33 16.34
N THR A 109 -0.54 -3.00 15.83
CA THR A 109 -0.43 -4.24 15.04
C THR A 109 0.23 -3.96 13.69
N ALA A 110 -0.17 -2.90 13.00
CA ALA A 110 0.41 -2.48 11.74
C ALA A 110 1.91 -2.17 11.88
N LEU A 111 2.29 -1.40 12.91
CA LEU A 111 3.70 -1.06 13.18
C LEU A 111 4.55 -2.31 13.43
N ARG A 112 4.02 -3.33 14.11
CA ARG A 112 4.72 -4.61 14.30
C ARG A 112 4.96 -5.30 12.97
N TRP A 113 3.97 -5.37 12.09
CA TRP A 113 4.10 -5.98 10.76
C TRP A 113 5.06 -5.20 9.86
N MET A 114 4.95 -3.88 9.83
CA MET A 114 5.90 -3.02 9.11
C MET A 114 7.33 -3.24 9.61
N LYS A 115 7.54 -3.34 10.92
CA LYS A 115 8.85 -3.67 11.50
C LYS A 115 9.33 -5.03 10.99
N THR A 116 8.49 -6.06 10.99
CA THR A 116 8.85 -7.38 10.45
C THR A 116 9.29 -7.30 8.98
N LEU A 117 8.57 -6.54 8.14
CA LEU A 117 8.93 -6.38 6.73
C LEU A 117 10.26 -5.61 6.53
N LEU A 118 10.52 -4.60 7.37
CA LEU A 118 11.80 -3.89 7.40
C LEU A 118 12.95 -4.80 7.86
N ASP A 119 12.75 -5.54 8.94
CA ASP A 119 13.75 -6.46 9.49
C ASP A 119 14.10 -7.59 8.51
N GLN A 120 13.12 -8.04 7.70
CA GLN A 120 13.34 -9.01 6.63
C GLN A 120 13.98 -8.41 5.37
N GLY A 121 14.22 -7.10 5.34
CA GLY A 121 14.80 -6.41 4.19
C GLY A 121 13.88 -6.36 2.97
N LEU A 122 12.57 -6.58 3.13
CA LEU A 122 11.59 -6.51 2.03
C LEU A 122 11.15 -5.08 1.74
N CYS A 123 11.28 -4.20 2.72
CA CYS A 123 10.93 -2.78 2.64
C CYS A 123 12.10 -1.95 3.16
N ARG A 124 12.12 -0.66 2.81
CA ARG A 124 13.06 0.32 3.35
C ARG A 124 12.33 1.60 3.77
N LYS A 125 12.89 2.27 4.76
CA LYS A 125 12.42 3.58 5.23
C LYS A 125 13.22 4.69 4.53
N VAL A 126 12.52 5.65 3.95
CA VAL A 126 13.11 6.79 3.25
C VAL A 126 12.74 8.09 3.98
N PRO A 127 13.70 8.94 4.37
CA PRO A 127 13.40 10.22 5.01
C PRO A 127 12.52 11.11 4.12
N ASN A 128 11.56 11.82 4.73
CA ASN A 128 10.83 12.86 4.01
C ASN A 128 11.61 14.19 4.11
N PRO A 129 12.13 14.74 2.99
CA PRO A 129 12.93 15.97 3.03
C PRO A 129 12.14 17.21 3.43
N ARG A 130 10.80 17.18 3.33
CA ARG A 130 9.93 18.32 3.63
C ARG A 130 9.39 18.30 5.06
N ASP A 131 9.51 17.17 5.76
CA ASP A 131 8.99 17.00 7.11
C ASP A 131 9.71 15.85 7.83
N SER A 132 10.57 16.18 8.81
CA SER A 132 11.35 15.21 9.58
C SER A 132 10.52 14.34 10.52
N ARG A 133 9.26 14.71 10.77
CA ARG A 133 8.32 13.92 11.60
C ARG A 133 7.63 12.83 10.80
N SER A 134 7.69 12.90 9.47
CA SER A 134 7.18 11.86 8.58
C SER A 134 8.30 11.15 7.85
N SER A 135 8.01 9.93 7.40
CA SER A 135 8.92 9.15 6.58
C SER A 135 8.11 8.37 5.56
N PHE A 136 8.72 8.12 4.42
CA PHE A 136 8.17 7.24 3.41
C PHE A 136 8.62 5.80 3.65
N ILE A 137 7.82 4.86 3.18
CA ILE A 137 8.17 3.44 3.10
C ILE A 137 8.07 3.05 1.63
N GLU A 138 9.07 2.29 1.18
CA GLU A 138 9.14 1.76 -0.18
C GLU A 138 9.53 0.28 -0.12
N LEU A 139 9.22 -0.48 -1.18
CA LEU A 139 9.85 -1.79 -1.38
C LEU A 139 11.37 -1.62 -1.48
N SER A 140 12.10 -2.57 -0.89
CA SER A 140 13.50 -2.75 -1.23
C SER A 140 13.62 -3.40 -2.61
N ASP A 141 14.83 -3.47 -3.15
CA ASP A 141 15.07 -4.11 -4.44
C ASP A 141 14.77 -5.62 -4.38
N ASP A 142 15.05 -6.27 -3.24
CA ASP A 142 14.67 -7.66 -2.97
C ASP A 142 13.14 -7.82 -2.85
N GLY A 143 12.47 -6.91 -2.14
CA GLY A 143 11.01 -6.88 -2.03
C GLY A 143 10.32 -6.74 -3.39
N LEU A 144 10.82 -5.82 -4.23
CA LEU A 144 10.33 -5.60 -5.58
C LEU A 144 10.53 -6.83 -6.46
N THR A 145 11.72 -7.44 -6.40
CA THR A 145 12.05 -8.67 -7.13
C THR A 145 11.10 -9.82 -6.76
N ARG A 146 10.88 -10.03 -5.45
CA ARG A 146 10.00 -11.09 -4.95
C ARG A 146 8.54 -10.86 -5.33
N MET A 147 8.04 -9.63 -5.19
CA MET A 147 6.68 -9.29 -5.58
C MET A 147 6.44 -9.47 -7.08
N THR A 148 7.39 -9.01 -7.90
CA THR A 148 7.36 -9.20 -9.35
C THR A 148 7.31 -10.68 -9.71
N ALA A 149 8.17 -11.51 -9.09
CA ALA A 149 8.18 -12.95 -9.32
C ALA A 149 6.87 -13.62 -8.88
N LEU A 150 6.33 -13.23 -7.73
CA LEU A 150 5.07 -13.77 -7.21
C LEU A 150 3.89 -13.42 -8.11
N LEU A 151 3.71 -12.15 -8.45
CA LEU A 151 2.60 -11.69 -9.27
C LEU A 151 2.68 -12.24 -10.70
N THR A 152 3.89 -12.40 -11.24
CA THR A 152 4.12 -13.09 -12.52
C THR A 152 3.62 -14.54 -12.47
N ARG A 153 3.97 -15.29 -11.41
CA ARG A 153 3.50 -16.66 -11.20
C ARG A 153 1.98 -16.73 -11.03
N MET A 154 1.38 -15.74 -10.35
CA MET A 154 -0.07 -15.66 -10.16
C MET A 154 -0.80 -15.43 -11.49
N ALA A 155 -0.34 -14.50 -12.33
CA ALA A 155 -0.96 -14.27 -13.63
C ALA A 155 -0.77 -15.46 -14.60
N ALA A 156 0.42 -16.09 -14.60
CA ALA A 156 0.63 -17.31 -15.38
C ALA A 156 -0.37 -18.42 -14.98
N LYS A 157 -0.62 -18.61 -13.68
CA LYS A 157 -1.65 -19.55 -13.19
C LYS A 157 -3.08 -19.17 -13.59
N ARG A 158 -3.35 -17.89 -13.86
CA ARG A 158 -4.65 -17.39 -14.36
C ARG A 158 -4.79 -17.49 -15.89
N GLY A 159 -3.79 -18.01 -16.60
CA GLY A 159 -3.75 -18.02 -18.06
C GLY A 159 -3.55 -16.62 -18.67
N GLN A 160 -3.08 -15.65 -17.89
CA GLN A 160 -2.83 -14.28 -18.32
C GLN A 160 -1.35 -14.11 -18.68
N ALA A 161 -1.06 -13.50 -19.85
CA ALA A 161 0.31 -13.08 -20.15
C ALA A 161 0.70 -11.89 -19.27
N VAL A 162 1.97 -11.79 -18.88
CA VAL A 162 2.47 -10.80 -17.91
C VAL A 162 3.50 -9.89 -18.57
N ALA A 163 3.42 -8.60 -18.27
CA ALA A 163 4.50 -7.66 -18.55
C ALA A 163 5.26 -7.37 -17.26
N VAL A 164 6.49 -7.87 -17.19
CA VAL A 164 7.43 -7.55 -16.12
C VAL A 164 8.07 -6.20 -16.46
N PRO A 165 8.05 -5.19 -15.57
CA PRO A 165 8.81 -3.97 -15.79
C PRO A 165 10.31 -4.29 -15.77
N SER A 166 11.07 -3.76 -16.73
CA SER A 166 12.53 -3.81 -16.66
C SER A 166 13.00 -3.02 -15.43
N LEU A 167 13.86 -3.63 -14.62
CA LEU A 167 14.50 -3.04 -13.44
C LEU A 167 15.33 -1.80 -13.80
#